data_AF-S7MW98-F1
#
_entry.id   AF-S7MW98-F1
#
_cell.length_a   1.000
_cell.length_b   1.000
_cell.length_c   1.000
_cell.angle_alpha   90.00
_cell.angle_beta   90.00
_cell.angle_gamma   90.00
#
_symmetry.space_group_name_H-M   'P 1'
#
loop_
_entity.id
_entity.type
_entity.pdbx_description
1 polymer ?
#
loop_
_entity_poly.entity_id
_entity_poly.type
_entity_poly.pdbx_seq_one_letter_code
_entity_poly.pdbx_strand_id
1 'polypeptide(L)' 'MAYQGFASGDGNRDARAVCHFIQQGINVCLRQSYAKNMRLYGECVGAFTVICKNADEAKKVES' A
#
# COMPACT_ATOMS: atom_id res chain seq x y z
N MET A 1 -2.79 -2.31 -4.37
CA MET A 1 -3.12 -1.01 -4.98
C MET A 1 -2.23 -0.75 -6.19
N ALA A 2 -2.79 -0.76 -7.40
CA ALA A 2 -2.02 -0.60 -8.66
C ALA A 2 -2.33 0.71 -9.41
N TYR A 3 -3.34 1.45 -8.97
CA TYR A 3 -3.90 2.60 -9.70
C TYR A 3 -4.02 3.86 -8.83
N GLN A 4 -3.22 3.96 -7.77
CA GLN A 4 -3.25 5.13 -6.88
C GLN A 4 -2.89 6.39 -7.67
N GLY A 5 -3.78 7.38 -7.66
CA GLY A 5 -3.68 8.63 -8.43
C GLY A 5 -4.16 8.50 -9.87
N PHE A 6 -4.39 7.29 -10.37
CA PHE A 6 -4.89 7.05 -11.73
C PHE A 6 -6.42 6.95 -11.78
N ALA A 7 -7.06 6.51 -10.70
CA ALA A 7 -8.50 6.33 -10.67
C ALA A 7 -9.26 7.66 -10.54
N SER A 8 -8.83 8.54 -9.65
CA SER A 8 -9.47 9.84 -9.42
C SER A 8 -8.63 11.06 -9.80
N GLY A 9 -7.36 10.87 -10.17
CA GLY A 9 -6.38 11.95 -10.35
C GLY A 9 -5.73 12.41 -9.04
N ASP A 10 -6.19 11.92 -7.88
CA ASP A 10 -5.68 12.26 -6.55
C ASP A 10 -5.27 10.99 -5.78
N GLY A 11 -3.99 10.89 -5.45
CA GLY A 11 -3.43 9.73 -4.75
C GLY A 11 -3.92 9.57 -3.31
N ASN A 12 -4.25 10.66 -2.62
CA ASN A 12 -4.81 10.63 -1.27
C ASN A 12 -6.27 10.16 -1.29
N ARG A 13 -7.03 10.63 -2.27
CA ARG A 13 -8.42 10.20 -2.44
C ARG A 13 -8.51 8.71 -2.72
N ASP A 14 -7.65 8.20 -3.60
CA ASP A 14 -7.61 6.78 -3.94
C ASP A 14 -7.18 5.92 -2.74
N ALA A 15 -6.29 6.42 -1.87
CA ALA A 15 -5.80 5.70 -0.70
C ALA A 15 -6.77 5.73 0.50
N ARG A 16 -7.81 6.58 0.45
CA ARG A 16 -8.72 6.83 1.59
C ARG A 16 -9.31 5.57 2.21
N ALA A 17 -9.70 4.59 1.40
CA ALA A 17 -10.28 3.34 1.91
C ALA A 17 -9.29 2.56 2.78
N VAL A 18 -8.04 2.42 2.31
CA VAL A 18 -6.99 1.72 3.05
C VAL A 18 -6.65 2.47 4.34
N CYS A 19 -6.50 3.80 4.26
CA CYS A 19 -6.25 4.63 5.44
C CYS A 19 -7.40 4.55 6.46
N HIS A 20 -8.65 4.46 6.00
CA HIS A 20 -9.80 4.32 6.88
C HIS A 20 -9.77 3.00 7.65
N PHE A 21 -9.45 1.87 6.99
CA PHE A 21 -9.31 0.59 7.69
C PHE A 21 -8.20 0.62 8.75
N ILE A 22 -7.07 1.26 8.45
CA ILE A 22 -5.98 1.43 9.42
C ILE A 22 -6.45 2.28 10.62
N GLN A 23 -7.21 3.35 10.39
CA GLN A 23 -7.77 4.18 11.47
C GLN A 23 -8.78 3.43 12.35
N GLN A 24 -9.47 2.43 11.81
CA GLN A 24 -10.36 1.55 12.57
C GLN A 24 -9.59 0.47 13.37
N GLY A 25 -8.26 0.46 13.32
CA GLY A 25 -7.42 -0.53 14.00
C GLY A 25 -7.38 -1.89 13.30
N ILE A 26 -7.77 -1.95 12.01
CA ILE A 26 -7.72 -3.18 11.22
C ILE A 26 -6.33 -3.30 10.60
N ASN A 27 -5.60 -4.36 10.96
CA ASN A 27 -4.32 -4.69 10.35
C ASN A 27 -4.55 -5.11 8.89
N VAL A 28 -3.86 -4.44 7.96
CA VAL A 28 -3.99 -4.69 6.52
C VAL A 28 -2.66 -5.13 5.92
N CYS A 29 -2.72 -6.02 4.94
CA CYS A 29 -1.61 -6.33 4.05
C CYS A 29 -1.86 -5.67 2.70
N LEU A 30 -0.90 -4.88 2.23
CA LEU A 30 -1.01 -4.08 1.03
C LEU A 30 0.12 -4.42 0.06
N ARG A 31 -0.25 -4.79 -1.17
CA ARG A 31 0.68 -4.88 -2.29
C ARG A 31 0.51 -3.70 -3.23
N GLN A 32 1.52 -2.86 -3.38
CA GLN A 32 1.54 -1.73 -4.30
C GLN A 32 2.33 -2.06 -5.57
N SER A 33 1.82 -1.64 -6.72
CA SER A 33 2.52 -1.75 -8.01
C SER A 33 2.71 -0.36 -8.59
N TYR A 34 3.93 -0.07 -9.03
CA TYR A 34 4.28 1.23 -9.61
C TYR A 34 4.19 1.28 -11.15
N ALA A 35 3.76 0.18 -11.76
CA ALA A 35 3.75 0.04 -13.21
C ALA A 35 2.84 1.08 -13.90
N LYS A 36 1.66 1.38 -13.33
CA LYS A 36 0.65 2.22 -14.00
C LYS A 36 0.74 3.69 -13.60
N ASN A 37 0.86 3.96 -12.31
CA ASN A 37 0.94 5.32 -11.76
C ASN A 37 2.28 6.00 -12.06
N MET A 38 3.40 5.27 -12.10
CA MET A 38 4.74 5.82 -12.42
C MET A 38 5.27 5.40 -13.79
N ARG A 39 4.47 4.68 -14.59
CA ARG A 39 4.84 4.16 -15.93
C ARG A 39 6.05 3.19 -15.94
N LEU A 40 6.33 2.54 -14.81
CA LEU A 40 7.44 1.57 -14.63
C LEU A 40 7.03 0.14 -15.01
N TYR A 41 6.46 -0.07 -16.20
CA TYR A 41 5.89 -1.38 -16.58
C TYR A 41 6.94 -2.50 -16.69
N GLY A 42 8.14 -2.20 -17.22
CA GLY A 42 9.22 -3.19 -17.42
C GLY A 42 10.09 -3.41 -16.19
N GLU A 43 10.14 -2.44 -15.28
CA GLU A 43 11.09 -2.42 -14.15
C GLU A 43 10.65 -3.30 -12.97
N CYS A 44 9.47 -3.92 -13.05
CA CYS A 44 8.90 -4.78 -12.01
C CYS A 44 8.88 -4.15 -10.61
N VAL A 45 8.76 -2.82 -10.51
CA VAL A 45 8.81 -2.11 -9.23
C VAL A 45 7.47 -2.18 -8.51
N GLY A 46 7.52 -2.57 -7.25
CA GLY A 46 6.39 -2.62 -6.35
C GLY A 46 6.84 -2.63 -4.89
N ALA A 47 5.89 -2.50 -3.98
CA ALA A 47 6.12 -2.61 -2.56
C ALA A 47 5.11 -3.59 -1.94
N PHE A 48 5.54 -4.31 -0.92
CA PHE A 48 4.67 -5.10 -0.06
C PHE A 48 4.77 -4.56 1.36
N THR A 49 3.64 -4.25 1.96
CA THR A 49 3.56 -3.61 3.27
C THR A 49 2.58 -4.38 4.13
N VAL A 50 2.97 -4.71 5.35
CA VAL A 50 2.11 -5.34 6.35
C VAL A 50 2.03 -4.40 7.54
N ILE A 51 0.81 -4.01 7.92
CA ILE A 51 0.60 -3.19 9.11
C ILE A 51 0.58 -4.10 10.33
N CYS A 52 1.59 -3.94 11.18
CA CYS A 52 1.76 -4.67 12.44
C CYS A 52 1.36 -3.77 13.61
N LYS A 53 0.97 -4.36 14.75
CA LYS A 53 0.57 -3.57 15.92
C LYS A 53 1.77 -2.88 16.58
N ASN A 54 2.88 -3.63 16.69
CA ASN A 54 4.07 -3.22 17.42
C ASN A 54 5.35 -3.55 16.62
N ALA A 55 6.46 -2.92 16.99
CA ALA A 55 7.77 -3.16 16.36
C ALA A 55 8.27 -4.61 16.50
N ASP A 56 7.89 -5.32 17.57
CA ASP A 56 8.24 -6.74 17.74
C ASP A 56 7.53 -7.64 16.71
N GLU A 57 6.25 -7.37 16.44
CA GLU A 57 5.48 -8.07 15.41
C GLU A 57 6.05 -7.75 14.01
N ALA A 58 6.41 -6.49 13.76
CA ALA A 58 7.04 -6.09 12.52
C ALA A 58 8.34 -6.86 12.25
N LYS A 59 9.21 -7.03 13.26
CA LYS A 59 10.45 -7.83 13.14
C LYS A 59 10.22 -9.30 12.85
N LYS A 60 9.07 -9.85 13.24
CA LYS A 60 8.71 -11.25 12.95
C LYS A 60 8.19 -11.43 11.53
N VAL A 61 7.61 -10.37 10.95
CA VAL A 61 7.08 -10.35 9.59
C VAL A 61 8.16 -9.99 8.57
N GLU A 62 9.14 -9.19 8.96
CA GLU A 62 10.36 -8.87 8.22
C GLU A 62 11.37 -10.04 8.34
N SER A 63 11.31 -11.01 7.43
CA SER A 63 12.27 -12.14 7.36
C SER A 63 13.66 -11.70 6.92
#